data_AF-A0A9X4E5B8-F1
#
_entry.id   AF-A0A9X4E5B8-F1
#
_cell.length_a   1.000
_cell.length_b   1.000
_cell.length_c   1.000
_cell.angle_alpha   90.00
_cell.angle_beta   90.00
_cell.angle_gamma   90.00
#
_symmetry.space_group_name_H-M   'P 1'
#
loop_
_entity.id
_entity.type
_entity.pdbx_description
1 polymer ?
#
loop_
_entity_poly.entity_id
_entity_poly.type
_entity_poly.pdbx_seq_one_letter_code
_entity_poly.pdbx_strand_id
1 'polypeptide(L)'
;MSQSTDVFELARAAAYGYGIPKLAAKMGIQPGTLYNKLNNDEGCAHHKLTLQDLIQIISVTGDTRPLAGLAALFDHALYPLSPLNRMSDDALLDLVNRIQINGGAAAATLSDALADGRVDAGEYAAFAQDCRQWLSAIITLKLRCKDMVVVIHEQPSA
;
A
#
# COMPACT_ATOMS: atom_id res chain seq x y z
N MET A 1 -3.39 -14.91 -15.24
CA MET A 1 -1.99 -14.44 -15.28
C MET A 1 -1.57 -14.17 -13.85
N SER A 2 -0.61 -14.93 -13.29
CA SER A 2 -0.10 -14.65 -11.95
C SER A 2 0.64 -13.32 -11.99
N GLN A 3 0.18 -12.29 -11.28
CA GLN A 3 0.94 -11.05 -11.16
C GLN A 3 2.22 -11.36 -10.38
N SER A 4 3.37 -11.02 -10.95
CA SER A 4 4.66 -11.19 -10.26
C SER A 4 4.64 -10.43 -8.93
N THR A 5 5.00 -11.12 -7.85
CA THR A 5 5.21 -10.51 -6.53
C THR A 5 6.65 -10.04 -6.34
N ASP A 6 7.51 -10.22 -7.35
CA ASP A 6 8.91 -9.78 -7.30
C ASP A 6 9.00 -8.25 -7.23
N VAL A 7 9.55 -7.77 -6.12
CA VAL A 7 9.73 -6.34 -5.82
C VAL A 7 10.51 -5.61 -6.90
N PHE A 8 11.55 -6.23 -7.46
CA PHE A 8 12.42 -5.62 -8.44
C PHE A 8 11.72 -5.47 -9.79
N GLU A 9 10.97 -6.48 -10.21
CA GLU A 9 10.15 -6.42 -11.43
C GLU A 9 9.03 -5.39 -11.30
N LEU A 10 8.37 -5.31 -10.13
CA LEU A 10 7.35 -4.30 -9.87
C LEU A 10 7.93 -2.88 -9.87
N ALA A 11 9.10 -2.67 -9.28
CA ALA A 11 9.80 -1.38 -9.30
C ALA A 11 10.22 -0.98 -10.72
N ARG A 12 10.69 -1.96 -11.50
CA ARG A 12 11.00 -1.78 -12.92
C ARG A 12 9.76 -1.39 -13.71
N ALA A 13 8.65 -2.10 -13.55
CA ALA A 13 7.40 -1.80 -14.23
C ALA A 13 6.88 -0.39 -13.89
N ALA A 14 6.94 0.02 -12.62
CA ALA A 14 6.59 1.37 -12.17
C ALA A 14 7.46 2.44 -12.86
N ALA A 15 8.77 2.22 -12.88
CA ALA A 15 9.72 3.16 -13.48
C ALA A 15 9.52 3.31 -14.99
N TYR A 16 9.33 2.21 -15.72
CA TYR A 16 9.06 2.23 -17.16
C TYR A 16 7.70 2.85 -17.47
N GLY A 17 6.66 2.55 -16.67
CA GLY A 17 5.32 3.12 -16.84
C GLY A 17 5.28 4.64 -16.66
N TYR A 18 6.10 5.19 -15.76
CA TYR A 18 6.25 6.64 -15.59
C TYR A 18 7.12 7.29 -16.68
N GLY A 19 8.07 6.53 -17.22
CA GLY A 19 9.05 6.97 -18.22
C GLY A 19 10.40 7.28 -17.59
N ILE A 20 11.40 6.46 -17.92
CA ILE A 20 12.75 6.50 -17.31
C ILE A 20 13.42 7.88 -17.36
N PRO A 21 13.47 8.62 -18.48
CA PRO A 21 14.14 9.92 -18.50
C PRO A 21 13.49 10.95 -17.56
N LYS A 22 12.16 10.95 -17.46
CA LYS A 22 11.41 11.85 -16.57
C LYS A 22 11.64 11.49 -15.11
N LEU A 23 11.59 10.19 -14.80
CA LEU A 23 11.82 9.69 -13.45
C LEU A 23 13.24 9.98 -12.98
N ALA A 24 14.25 9.68 -13.81
CA ALA A 24 15.65 9.94 -13.50
C ALA A 24 15.91 11.42 -13.20
N ALA A 25 15.31 12.33 -13.98
CA ALA A 25 15.39 13.77 -13.73
C ALA A 25 14.78 14.16 -12.37
N LYS A 26 13.63 13.56 -11.98
CA LYS A 26 13.01 13.77 -10.66
C LYS A 26 13.82 13.18 -9.52
N MET A 27 14.53 12.08 -9.77
CA MET A 27 15.43 11.42 -8.83
C MET A 27 16.81 12.09 -8.72
N GLY A 28 17.13 13.04 -9.62
CA GLY A 28 18.42 13.72 -9.65
C GLY A 28 19.58 12.85 -10.14
N ILE A 29 19.31 11.84 -10.98
CA ILE A 29 20.33 10.94 -11.54
C ILE A 29 20.26 10.89 -13.07
N GLN A 30 21.32 10.40 -13.70
CA GLN A 30 21.33 10.21 -15.16
C GLN A 30 20.40 9.06 -15.58
N PRO A 31 19.67 9.16 -16.70
CA PRO A 31 18.80 8.08 -17.18
C PRO A 31 19.54 6.76 -17.37
N GLY A 32 20.77 6.79 -17.89
CA GLY A 32 21.62 5.59 -18.02
C GLY A 32 21.92 4.91 -16.69
N THR A 33 22.14 5.69 -15.62
CA THR A 33 22.30 5.15 -14.26
C THR A 33 21.03 4.46 -13.79
N LEU A 34 19.85 5.04 -14.06
CA LEU A 34 18.58 4.41 -13.68
C LEU A 34 18.33 3.12 -14.49
N TYR A 35 18.61 3.10 -15.79
CA TYR A 35 18.54 1.87 -16.60
C TYR A 35 19.41 0.76 -16.02
N ASN A 36 20.67 1.09 -15.67
CA ASN A 36 21.57 0.11 -15.07
C ASN A 36 21.08 -0.39 -13.72
N LYS A 37 20.56 0.52 -12.86
CA LYS A 37 20.00 0.16 -11.55
C LYS A 37 18.77 -0.74 -11.62
N LEU A 38 17.94 -0.57 -12.66
CA LEU A 38 16.75 -1.39 -12.89
C LEU A 38 17.05 -2.71 -13.61
N ASN A 39 18.31 -2.96 -13.98
CA ASN A 39 18.73 -4.23 -14.54
C ASN A 39 19.24 -5.15 -13.44
N ASN A 40 18.46 -6.18 -13.11
CA ASN A 40 18.74 -7.09 -11.99
C ASN A 40 19.53 -8.35 -12.39
N ASP A 41 20.13 -8.37 -13.58
CA ASP A 41 20.92 -9.53 -14.04
C ASP A 41 22.16 -9.74 -13.15
N GLU A 42 22.48 -11.02 -12.89
CA GLU A 42 23.56 -11.46 -11.99
C GLU A 42 24.93 -10.84 -12.31
N GLY A 43 25.17 -10.44 -13.57
CA GLY A 43 26.42 -9.82 -14.03
C GLY A 43 26.61 -8.33 -13.66
N CYS A 44 25.58 -7.62 -13.18
CA CYS A 44 25.67 -6.20 -12.88
C CYS A 44 25.95 -5.97 -11.38
N ALA A 45 27.19 -6.15 -10.94
CA ALA A 45 27.59 -6.02 -9.53
C ALA A 45 27.62 -4.56 -9.02
N HIS A 46 27.75 -3.56 -9.90
CA HIS A 46 28.05 -2.18 -9.50
C HIS A 46 26.86 -1.22 -9.44
N HIS A 47 25.73 -1.57 -10.05
CA HIS A 47 24.54 -0.70 -10.11
C HIS A 47 23.32 -1.43 -9.58
N LYS A 48 23.30 -1.68 -8.26
CA LYS A 48 22.13 -2.28 -7.60
C LYS A 48 21.07 -1.23 -7.31
N LEU A 49 19.79 -1.62 -7.43
CA LEU A 49 18.68 -0.82 -6.94
C LEU A 49 18.77 -0.75 -5.41
N THR A 50 18.98 0.44 -4.87
CA THR A 50 19.05 0.64 -3.42
C THR A 50 17.65 0.86 -2.84
N LEU A 51 17.51 0.72 -1.51
CA LEU A 51 16.26 1.09 -0.82
C LEU A 51 15.89 2.56 -1.06
N GLN A 52 16.88 3.45 -1.14
CA GLN A 52 16.64 4.87 -1.45
C GLN A 52 16.06 5.04 -2.86
N ASP A 53 16.56 4.31 -3.85
CA ASP A 53 16.01 4.34 -5.20
C ASP A 53 14.56 3.84 -5.21
N LEU A 54 14.28 2.73 -4.51
CA LEU A 54 12.93 2.18 -4.40
C LEU A 54 11.95 3.19 -3.79
N ILE A 55 12.33 3.84 -2.69
CA ILE A 55 11.53 4.89 -2.04
C ILE A 55 11.25 6.04 -3.00
N GLN A 56 12.25 6.51 -3.75
CA GLN A 56 12.06 7.60 -4.72
C GLN A 56 11.17 7.17 -5.88
N ILE A 57 11.33 5.97 -6.42
CA ILE A 57 10.47 5.44 -7.49
C ILE A 57 9.02 5.45 -7.00
N ILE A 58 8.73 4.86 -5.85
CA ILE A 58 7.35 4.83 -5.29
C ILE A 58 6.83 6.25 -5.05
N SER A 59 7.63 7.13 -4.47
CA SER A 59 7.21 8.50 -4.12
C SER A 59 6.91 9.37 -5.34
N VAL A 60 7.70 9.24 -6.41
CA VAL A 60 7.53 10.04 -7.63
C VAL A 60 6.44 9.48 -8.53
N THR A 61 6.33 8.16 -8.64
CA THR A 61 5.36 7.51 -9.51
C THR A 61 3.98 7.36 -8.87
N GLY A 62 3.91 7.32 -7.53
CA GLY A 62 2.71 6.95 -6.79
C GLY A 62 2.36 5.47 -6.87
N ASP A 63 3.17 4.67 -7.58
CA ASP A 63 2.94 3.23 -7.74
C ASP A 63 3.42 2.47 -6.50
N THR A 64 2.48 2.01 -5.70
CA THR A 64 2.73 1.29 -4.44
C THR A 64 2.82 -0.22 -4.60
N ARG A 65 2.68 -0.76 -5.82
CA ARG A 65 2.82 -2.21 -6.06
C ARG A 65 4.15 -2.79 -5.56
N PRO A 66 5.31 -2.12 -5.68
CA PRO A 66 6.55 -2.63 -5.11
C PRO A 66 6.50 -2.82 -3.58
N LEU A 67 5.75 -1.99 -2.85
CA LEU A 67 5.53 -2.19 -1.40
C LEU A 67 4.71 -3.45 -1.11
N ALA A 68 3.71 -3.75 -1.96
CA ALA A 68 2.92 -4.95 -1.82
C ALA A 68 3.76 -6.21 -2.11
N GLY A 69 4.63 -6.16 -3.12
CA GLY A 69 5.62 -7.21 -3.38
C GLY A 69 6.57 -7.42 -2.19
N LEU A 70 7.03 -6.33 -1.56
CA LEU A 70 7.93 -6.41 -0.42
C LEU A 70 7.25 -7.02 0.80
N ALA A 71 5.99 -6.67 1.06
CA ALA A 71 5.20 -7.29 2.11
C ALA A 71 5.01 -8.79 1.82
N ALA A 72 4.65 -9.15 0.59
CA ALA A 72 4.46 -10.54 0.18
C ALA A 72 5.72 -11.40 0.30
N LEU A 73 6.91 -10.82 0.05
CA LEU A 73 8.20 -11.51 0.20
C LEU A 73 8.42 -12.04 1.63
N PHE A 74 7.81 -11.42 2.64
CA PHE A 74 7.94 -11.80 4.04
C PHE A 74 6.63 -12.30 4.65
N ASP A 75 5.65 -12.72 3.84
CA ASP A 75 4.33 -13.16 4.31
C ASP A 75 3.55 -12.10 5.10
N HIS A 76 3.77 -10.81 4.78
CA HIS A 76 3.06 -9.68 5.35
C HIS A 76 2.02 -9.11 4.37
N ALA A 77 1.05 -8.37 4.91
CA ALA A 77 0.04 -7.67 4.12
C ALA A 77 0.24 -6.15 4.18
N LEU A 78 -0.03 -5.48 3.06
CA LEU A 78 -0.03 -4.03 2.94
C LEU A 78 -1.47 -3.51 2.93
N TYR A 79 -1.76 -2.54 3.81
CA TYR A 79 -3.05 -1.84 3.85
C TYR A 79 -2.84 -0.37 3.53
N PRO A 80 -3.36 0.15 2.40
CA PRO A 80 -3.28 1.58 2.11
C PRO A 80 -4.07 2.34 3.17
N LEU A 81 -3.47 3.38 3.74
CA LEU A 81 -4.16 4.23 4.71
C LEU A 81 -4.86 5.37 3.98
N SER A 82 -6.04 5.76 4.47
CA SER A 82 -6.71 6.94 3.95
C SER A 82 -5.91 8.21 4.33
N PRO A 83 -5.78 9.21 3.44
CA PRO A 83 -5.06 10.43 3.71
C PRO A 83 -5.55 11.10 4.99
N LEU A 84 -4.60 11.39 5.87
CA LEU A 84 -4.86 11.84 7.22
C LEU A 84 -4.95 13.38 7.29
N ASN A 85 -5.80 14.00 6.48
CA ASN A 85 -6.00 15.45 6.52
C ASN A 85 -6.68 15.84 7.85
N ARG A 86 -6.38 17.02 8.41
CA ARG A 86 -6.91 17.51 9.71
C ARG A 86 -8.43 17.35 9.75
N MET A 87 -8.91 16.53 10.66
CA MET A 87 -10.29 16.04 10.67
C MET A 87 -10.93 16.40 12.02
N SER A 88 -12.15 16.95 11.99
CA SER A 88 -12.99 17.25 13.16
C SER A 88 -13.56 15.96 13.77
N ASP A 89 -14.20 16.03 14.93
CA ASP A 89 -14.81 14.84 15.56
C ASP A 89 -15.85 14.14 14.65
N ASP A 90 -16.56 14.90 13.79
CA ASP A 90 -17.48 14.36 12.77
C ASP A 90 -16.79 13.37 11.82
N ALA A 91 -15.51 13.59 11.54
CA ALA A 91 -14.73 12.71 10.69
C ALA A 91 -14.37 11.37 11.36
N LEU A 92 -14.37 11.29 12.69
CA LEU A 92 -14.17 10.04 13.42
C LEU A 92 -15.42 9.17 13.32
N LEU A 93 -16.61 9.77 13.46
CA LEU A 93 -17.87 9.08 13.28
C LEU A 93 -18.01 8.58 11.83
N ASP A 94 -17.59 9.37 10.85
CA ASP A 94 -17.52 8.94 9.44
C ASP A 94 -16.59 7.73 9.25
N LEU A 95 -15.44 7.69 9.93
CA LEU A 95 -14.55 6.52 9.89
C LEU A 95 -15.23 5.27 10.48
N VAL A 96 -15.94 5.42 11.60
CA VAL A 96 -16.71 4.31 12.20
C VAL A 96 -17.80 3.83 11.24
N ASN A 97 -18.56 4.75 10.63
CA ASN A 97 -19.57 4.41 9.64
C ASN A 97 -18.98 3.67 8.44
N ARG A 98 -17.82 4.12 7.92
CA ARG A 98 -17.11 3.44 6.82
C ARG A 98 -16.67 2.03 7.18
N ILE A 99 -16.23 1.78 8.41
CA ILE A 99 -15.90 0.42 8.86
C ILE A 99 -17.13 -0.49 8.75
N GLN A 100 -18.30 -0.02 9.19
CA GLN A 100 -19.52 -0.81 9.13
C GLN A 100 -20.00 -1.04 7.70
N ILE A 101 -19.96 0.01 6.85
CA ILE A 101 -20.31 -0.09 5.43
C ILE A 101 -19.41 -1.12 4.73
N ASN A 102 -18.09 -1.03 4.92
CA ASN A 102 -17.13 -1.93 4.28
C ASN A 102 -17.27 -3.37 4.80
N GLY A 103 -17.54 -3.54 6.10
CA GLY A 103 -17.82 -4.86 6.68
C GLY A 103 -19.09 -5.49 6.10
N GLY A 104 -20.15 -4.70 5.94
CA GLY A 104 -21.39 -5.13 5.29
C GLY A 104 -21.18 -5.49 3.82
N ALA A 105 -20.40 -4.69 3.07
CA ALA A 105 -20.05 -4.97 1.69
C ALA A 105 -19.29 -6.30 1.55
N ALA A 106 -18.27 -6.53 2.38
CA ALA A 106 -17.53 -7.79 2.37
C ALA A 106 -18.43 -9.00 2.68
N ALA A 107 -19.36 -8.86 3.63
CA ALA A 107 -20.32 -9.90 3.96
C ALA A 107 -21.31 -10.18 2.82
N ALA A 108 -21.79 -9.14 2.14
CA ALA A 108 -22.66 -9.27 0.98
C ALA A 108 -21.94 -9.97 -0.19
N THR A 109 -20.73 -9.52 -0.54
CA THR A 109 -19.91 -10.13 -1.60
C THR A 109 -19.62 -11.60 -1.31
N LEU A 110 -19.35 -11.96 -0.05
CA LEU A 110 -19.18 -13.36 0.34
C LEU A 110 -20.48 -14.16 0.21
N SER A 111 -21.61 -13.59 0.62
CA SER A 111 -22.92 -14.25 0.49
C SER A 111 -23.25 -14.53 -0.97
N ASP A 112 -23.00 -13.56 -1.85
CA ASP A 112 -23.23 -13.69 -3.29
C ASP A 112 -22.31 -14.76 -3.90
N ALA A 113 -21.02 -14.73 -3.57
CA ALA A 113 -20.04 -15.72 -4.02
C ALA A 113 -20.31 -17.15 -3.51
N LEU A 114 -21.09 -17.32 -2.44
CA LEU A 114 -21.46 -18.64 -1.92
C LEU A 114 -22.81 -19.14 -2.45
N ALA A 115 -23.54 -18.32 -3.23
CA ALA A 115 -24.91 -18.61 -3.64
C ALA A 115 -25.04 -19.89 -4.50
N ASP A 116 -24.01 -20.22 -5.29
CA ASP A 116 -23.97 -21.43 -6.13
C ASP A 116 -23.13 -22.57 -5.51
N GLY A 117 -22.59 -22.35 -4.30
CA GLY A 117 -21.74 -23.30 -3.58
C GLY A 117 -20.30 -23.42 -4.09
N ARG A 118 -19.85 -22.55 -4.99
CA ARG A 118 -18.48 -22.51 -5.51
C ARG A 118 -17.97 -21.07 -5.53
N VAL A 119 -16.70 -20.87 -5.20
CA VAL A 119 -16.07 -19.54 -5.27
C VAL A 119 -15.06 -19.55 -6.40
N ASP A 120 -15.27 -18.72 -7.40
CA ASP A 120 -14.32 -18.52 -8.50
C ASP A 120 -13.22 -17.49 -8.16
N ALA A 121 -12.23 -17.37 -9.04
CA ALA A 121 -11.08 -16.49 -8.81
C ALA A 121 -11.45 -14.99 -8.80
N GLY A 122 -12.45 -14.59 -9.59
CA GLY A 122 -12.96 -13.22 -9.63
C GLY A 122 -13.76 -12.88 -8.38
N GLU A 123 -14.61 -13.79 -7.92
CA GLU A 123 -15.38 -13.67 -6.69
C GLU A 123 -14.46 -13.59 -5.46
N TYR A 124 -13.47 -14.47 -5.38
CA TYR A 124 -12.44 -14.39 -4.34
C TYR A 124 -11.68 -13.06 -4.39
N ALA A 125 -11.33 -12.57 -5.58
CA ALA A 125 -10.61 -11.31 -5.73
C ALA A 125 -11.45 -10.10 -5.28
N ALA A 126 -12.76 -10.11 -5.56
CA ALA A 126 -13.71 -9.10 -5.10
C ALA A 126 -13.83 -9.13 -3.57
N PHE A 127 -14.09 -10.30 -2.98
CA PHE A 127 -14.15 -10.46 -1.54
C PHE A 127 -12.86 -10.03 -0.84
N ALA A 128 -11.70 -10.45 -1.38
CA ALA A 128 -10.40 -10.06 -0.84
C ALA A 128 -10.17 -8.54 -0.91
N GLN A 129 -10.69 -7.87 -1.94
CA GLN A 129 -10.64 -6.41 -2.05
C GLN A 129 -11.50 -5.73 -0.97
N ASP A 130 -12.71 -6.22 -0.74
CA ASP A 130 -13.60 -5.67 0.29
C ASP A 130 -13.02 -5.88 1.69
N CYS A 131 -12.44 -7.05 1.97
CA CYS A 131 -11.71 -7.29 3.22
C CYS A 131 -10.54 -6.31 3.43
N ARG A 132 -9.76 -6.01 2.37
CA ARG A 132 -8.67 -5.04 2.45
C ARG A 132 -9.18 -3.64 2.78
N GLN A 133 -10.29 -3.22 2.18
CA GLN A 133 -10.89 -1.92 2.47
C GLN A 133 -11.45 -1.85 3.90
N TRP A 134 -12.05 -2.93 4.38
CA TRP A 134 -12.54 -3.03 5.74
C TRP A 134 -11.39 -2.94 6.76
N LEU A 135 -10.33 -3.73 6.57
CA LEU A 135 -9.14 -3.71 7.43
C LEU A 135 -8.40 -2.37 7.38
N SER A 136 -8.28 -1.75 6.19
CA SER A 136 -7.72 -0.40 6.03
C SER A 136 -8.47 0.63 6.87
N ALA A 137 -9.81 0.59 6.87
CA ALA A 137 -10.63 1.51 7.66
C ALA A 137 -10.42 1.30 9.18
N ILE A 138 -10.35 0.04 9.63
CA ILE A 138 -10.07 -0.30 11.05
C ILE A 138 -8.68 0.20 11.47
N ILE A 139 -7.65 -0.05 10.66
CA ILE A 139 -6.27 0.37 10.95
C ILE A 139 -6.17 1.90 10.95
N THR A 140 -6.86 2.56 10.01
CA THR A 140 -6.93 4.02 9.95
C THR A 140 -7.55 4.59 11.24
N LEU A 141 -8.69 4.06 11.69
CA LEU A 141 -9.32 4.46 12.95
C LEU A 141 -8.38 4.26 14.14
N LYS A 142 -7.72 3.10 14.23
CA LYS A 142 -6.75 2.81 15.30
C LYS A 142 -5.62 3.85 15.36
N LEU A 143 -5.06 4.20 14.20
CA LEU A 143 -4.00 5.22 14.12
C LEU A 143 -4.52 6.59 14.52
N ARG A 144 -5.77 6.93 14.19
CA ARG A 144 -6.40 8.18 14.65
C ARG A 144 -6.60 8.25 16.15
N CYS A 145 -7.10 7.18 16.76
CA CYS A 145 -7.24 7.14 18.21
C CYS A 145 -5.89 7.31 18.92
N LYS A 146 -4.79 6.80 18.32
CA LYS A 146 -3.44 7.03 18.84
C LYS A 146 -3.04 8.50 18.84
N ASP A 147 -3.38 9.25 17.79
CA ASP A 147 -3.07 10.69 17.69
C ASP A 147 -3.86 11.53 18.72
N MET A 148 -5.00 11.02 19.23
CA MET A 148 -5.84 11.69 20.24
C MET A 148 -5.39 11.43 21.69
N VAL A 149 -4.41 10.55 21.91
CA VAL A 149 -3.94 10.24 23.28
C VAL A 149 -3.21 11.46 23.85
N VAL A 150 -3.83 12.13 24.83
CA VAL A 150 -3.20 13.19 25.61
C VAL A 150 -2.37 12.55 26.73
N VAL A 151 -1.09 12.88 26.80
CA VAL A 151 -0.24 12.51 27.95
C VAL A 151 -0.61 13.43 29.11
N ILE A 152 -1.26 12.89 30.13
CA ILE A 152 -1.52 13.61 31.37
C ILE A 152 -0.20 13.67 32.15
N HIS A 153 0.45 14.83 32.17
CA HIS A 153 1.51 15.08 33.12
C HIS A 153 0.87 15.41 34.47
N GLU A 154 0.92 14.46 35.41
CA GLU A 154 0.63 14.73 36.81
C GLU A 154 1.64 15.77 37.32
N GLN A 155 1.15 16.98 37.62
CA GLN A 155 1.92 17.94 38.41
C GLN A 155 1.99 17.39 39.85
N PRO A 156 3.19 17.23 40.45
CA PRO A 156 3.28 16.79 41.84
C PRO A 156 2.67 17.89 42.73
N SER A 157 1.71 17.49 43.58
CA SER A 157 1.11 18.37 44.57
C SER A 157 2.19 19.01 45.45
N ALA A 158 2.16 20.35 45.53
CA ALA A 158 2.99 21.16 46.41
C ALA A 158 2.69 20.95 47.90
#